data_AF-A0A2X3F8Y0-F1
#
_entry.id   AF-A0A2X3F8Y0-F1
#
_cell.length_a   1.000
_cell.length_b   1.000
_cell.length_c   1.000
_cell.angle_alpha   90.00
_cell.angle_beta   90.00
_cell.angle_gamma   90.00
#
_symmetry.space_group_name_H-M   'P 1'
#
loop_
_entity.id
_entity.type
_entity.pdbx_description
1 polymer ?
#
loop_
_entity_poly.entity_id
_entity_poly.type
_entity_poly.pdbx_seq_one_letter_code
_entity_poly.pdbx_strand_id
1 'polypeptide(L)'
;MSGFEANFDGLVGPTHHYAGLSVGNEASQNNRDGLSNPKKAALQGLYKMKALADRGFVQGILPPQPRPNLRLLREVGFQGSDEQVIRQAAHAAPQLLSAFSSASSMWTANAATVSPSADSADGKVHFTVANLNNKLHRMQEAPTTSAILGATFADPRYFAHHAALPQHGDLGDEGAANHNRFCREYDRQGVQFFVYGRRASGGIAPVKYPARQTLEASEAVARLHQLDPRYTVFAQQAPQAIDRGVFHNDVIAVSNRHVLFHHQQAFVDQATVLATLRAKSDSLNIPFTSVEVPDERVSLDDAVASYLFNSQLLSKPDGKMLIVVPEECRQRGKRLALSQRSRRR
;
A
#
# COMPACT_ATOMS: atom_id res chain seq x y z
N MET A 1 -1.09 -13.42 26.00
CA MET A 1 0.05 -13.11 25.10
C MET A 1 -0.08 -11.66 24.71
N SER A 2 1.03 -10.91 24.69
CA SER A 2 1.07 -9.54 24.17
C SER A 2 1.16 -9.56 22.64
N GLY A 3 0.37 -8.75 21.95
CA GLY A 3 0.45 -8.58 20.48
C GLY A 3 1.51 -7.57 20.06
N PHE A 4 2.05 -7.77 18.87
CA PHE A 4 3.04 -6.89 18.25
C PHE A 4 2.72 -6.70 16.76
N GLU A 5 3.24 -5.61 16.19
CA GLU A 5 3.25 -5.40 14.74
C GLU A 5 4.51 -6.05 14.15
N ALA A 6 4.34 -6.77 13.05
CA ALA A 6 5.43 -7.39 12.29
C ALA A 6 5.43 -6.87 10.85
N ASN A 7 6.56 -6.31 10.43
CA ASN A 7 6.73 -5.78 9.09
C ASN A 7 7.15 -6.90 8.13
N PHE A 8 6.42 -7.11 7.04
CA PHE A 8 6.78 -8.08 5.99
C PHE A 8 7.08 -7.36 4.68
N ASP A 9 8.37 -7.22 4.39
CA ASP A 9 8.85 -6.48 3.23
C ASP A 9 9.05 -7.39 2.01
N GLY A 10 8.77 -6.88 0.82
CA GLY A 10 9.04 -7.60 -0.43
C GLY A 10 10.52 -7.53 -0.81
N LEU A 11 11.13 -8.70 -1.01
CA LEU A 11 12.45 -8.77 -1.63
C LEU A 11 12.35 -8.42 -3.12
N VAL A 12 13.15 -7.44 -3.56
CA VAL A 12 13.15 -6.98 -4.95
C VAL A 12 13.59 -8.10 -5.90
N GLY A 13 12.78 -8.35 -6.94
CA GLY A 13 13.04 -9.39 -7.93
C GLY A 13 14.14 -9.03 -8.94
N PRO A 14 14.76 -10.04 -9.58
CA PRO A 14 15.88 -9.85 -10.51
C PRO A 14 15.49 -9.10 -11.79
N THR A 15 14.21 -9.05 -12.14
CA THR A 15 13.69 -8.37 -13.33
C THR A 15 13.27 -6.92 -13.06
N HIS A 16 13.69 -6.32 -11.94
CA HIS A 16 13.37 -4.94 -11.61
C HIS A 16 13.82 -3.98 -12.72
N HIS A 17 12.88 -3.21 -13.30
CA HIS A 17 13.12 -2.26 -14.38
C HIS A 17 12.08 -1.13 -14.38
N TYR A 18 12.38 -0.04 -15.08
CA TYR A 18 11.51 1.13 -15.16
C TYR A 18 10.79 1.21 -16.52
N ALA A 19 9.51 0.84 -16.55
CA ALA A 19 8.70 0.81 -17.77
C ALA A 19 7.54 1.83 -17.81
N GLY A 20 7.36 2.63 -16.76
CA GLY A 20 6.27 3.63 -16.70
C GLY A 20 4.87 3.03 -16.88
N LEU A 21 4.62 1.85 -16.31
CA LEU A 21 3.39 1.07 -16.52
C LEU A 21 2.20 1.55 -15.66
N SER A 22 2.42 2.49 -14.75
CA SER A 22 1.42 2.95 -13.79
C SER A 22 0.99 4.38 -14.05
N VAL A 23 -0.01 4.58 -14.91
CA VAL A 23 -0.65 5.90 -15.08
C VAL A 23 -1.22 6.37 -13.73
N GLY A 24 -0.90 7.62 -13.36
CA GLY A 24 -1.20 8.23 -12.06
C GLY A 24 -0.11 8.02 -11.00
N ASN A 25 0.93 7.23 -11.27
CA ASN A 25 2.15 7.21 -10.48
C ASN A 25 3.24 7.99 -11.24
N GLU A 26 3.44 9.24 -10.86
CA GLU A 26 4.38 10.16 -11.54
C GLU A 26 5.82 9.66 -11.47
N ALA A 27 6.23 9.04 -10.36
CA ALA A 27 7.57 8.44 -10.24
C ALA A 27 7.77 7.31 -11.25
N SER A 28 6.75 6.49 -11.51
CA SER A 28 6.80 5.46 -12.54
C SER A 28 6.95 6.07 -13.93
N GLN A 29 6.17 7.11 -14.23
CA GLN A 29 6.17 7.77 -15.56
C GLN A 29 7.47 8.52 -15.84
N ASN A 30 7.99 9.27 -14.86
CA ASN A 30 9.18 10.10 -15.00
C ASN A 30 10.48 9.30 -15.16
N ASN A 31 10.50 8.04 -14.70
CA ASN A 31 11.68 7.16 -14.81
C ASN A 31 11.55 6.15 -15.96
N ARG A 32 10.52 6.24 -16.81
CA ARG A 32 10.32 5.32 -17.93
C ARG A 32 11.59 5.24 -18.80
N ASP A 33 11.95 4.03 -19.18
CA ASP A 33 13.11 3.69 -20.02
C ASP A 33 14.48 4.02 -19.37
N GLY A 34 14.49 4.39 -18.09
CA GLY A 34 15.70 4.53 -17.31
C GLY A 34 16.38 3.18 -17.03
N LEU A 35 17.71 3.20 -16.91
CA LEU A 35 18.48 2.03 -16.48
C LEU A 35 18.20 1.70 -15.02
N SER A 36 17.85 0.44 -14.75
CA SER A 36 17.68 -0.08 -13.39
C SER A 36 18.92 -0.84 -12.91
N ASN A 37 19.01 -1.06 -11.60
CA ASN A 37 20.02 -1.93 -11.00
C ASN A 37 19.34 -2.88 -10.00
N PRO A 38 18.85 -4.05 -10.44
CA PRO A 38 18.10 -4.99 -9.61
C PRO A 38 18.84 -5.40 -8.33
N LYS A 39 20.16 -5.67 -8.44
CA LYS A 39 20.99 -6.03 -7.29
C LYS A 39 21.05 -4.90 -6.27
N LYS A 40 21.28 -3.67 -6.71
CA LYS A 40 21.32 -2.50 -5.83
C LYS A 40 19.96 -2.27 -5.17
N ALA A 41 18.86 -2.38 -5.91
CA ALA A 41 17.51 -2.24 -5.38
C ALA A 41 17.21 -3.29 -4.28
N ALA A 42 17.57 -4.55 -4.51
CA ALA A 42 17.45 -5.62 -3.51
C ALA A 42 18.29 -5.33 -2.26
N LEU A 43 19.55 -4.90 -2.42
CA LEU A 43 20.42 -4.56 -1.29
C LEU A 43 19.92 -3.35 -0.49
N GLN A 44 19.33 -2.34 -1.14
CA GLN A 44 18.72 -1.21 -0.45
C GLN A 44 17.54 -1.64 0.43
N GLY A 45 16.65 -2.50 -0.11
CA GLY A 45 15.55 -3.08 0.66
C GLY A 45 16.04 -3.91 1.84
N LEU A 46 16.99 -4.82 1.62
CA LEU A 46 17.58 -5.66 2.67
C LEU A 46 18.28 -4.83 3.76
N TYR A 47 18.97 -3.75 3.39
CA TYR A 47 19.58 -2.84 4.36
C TYR A 47 18.51 -2.20 5.27
N LYS A 48 17.38 -1.74 4.70
CA LYS A 48 16.26 -1.20 5.49
C LYS A 48 15.71 -2.25 6.46
N MET A 49 15.37 -3.44 5.94
CA MET A 49 14.83 -4.55 6.74
C MET A 49 15.76 -4.89 7.91
N LYS A 50 17.06 -5.05 7.64
CA LYS A 50 18.07 -5.36 8.66
C LYS A 50 18.23 -4.23 9.67
N ALA A 51 18.24 -2.98 9.22
CA ALA A 51 18.36 -1.82 10.10
C ALA A 51 17.18 -1.68 11.09
N LEU A 52 15.97 -2.07 10.68
CA LEU A 52 14.79 -2.10 11.57
C LEU A 52 14.83 -3.31 12.50
N ALA A 53 15.19 -4.48 11.98
CA ALA A 53 15.37 -5.69 12.79
C ALA A 53 16.41 -5.47 13.91
N ASP A 54 17.54 -4.84 13.59
CA ASP A 54 18.60 -4.51 14.56
C ASP A 54 18.17 -3.50 15.62
N ARG A 55 17.11 -2.73 15.36
CA ARG A 55 16.49 -1.81 16.31
C ARG A 55 15.38 -2.46 17.14
N GLY A 56 15.16 -3.76 16.96
CA GLY A 56 14.18 -4.54 17.72
C GLY A 56 12.77 -4.54 17.14
N PHE A 57 12.56 -4.03 15.92
CA PHE A 57 11.27 -4.15 15.23
C PHE A 57 11.15 -5.52 14.58
N VAL A 58 10.00 -6.18 14.72
CA VAL A 58 9.78 -7.50 14.11
C VAL A 58 9.73 -7.35 12.59
N GLN A 59 10.57 -8.13 11.90
CA GLN A 59 10.80 -8.04 10.47
C GLN A 59 10.78 -9.43 9.83
N GLY A 60 9.93 -9.59 8.81
CA GLY A 60 9.87 -10.72 7.90
C GLY A 60 10.11 -10.28 6.45
N ILE A 61 10.22 -11.25 5.54
CA ILE A 61 10.48 -11.04 4.12
C ILE A 61 9.50 -11.89 3.31
N LEU A 62 8.90 -11.30 2.27
CA LEU A 62 8.18 -12.03 1.23
C LEU A 62 9.06 -12.15 -0.02
N PRO A 63 9.18 -13.34 -0.63
CA PRO A 63 10.03 -13.55 -1.79
C PRO A 63 9.48 -12.84 -3.03
N PRO A 64 10.34 -12.55 -4.04
CA PRO A 64 9.86 -12.08 -5.33
C PRO A 64 9.06 -13.17 -6.05
N GLN A 65 8.23 -12.76 -7.00
CA GLN A 65 7.47 -13.71 -7.82
C GLN A 65 8.25 -14.15 -9.08
N PRO A 66 7.92 -15.31 -9.69
CA PRO A 66 8.52 -15.75 -10.95
C PRO A 66 8.27 -14.74 -12.08
N ARG A 67 9.35 -14.28 -12.71
CA ARG A 67 9.32 -13.33 -13.84
C ARG A 67 10.41 -13.72 -14.86
N PRO A 68 10.18 -13.61 -16.19
CA PRO A 68 8.93 -13.23 -16.85
C PRO A 68 7.76 -14.20 -16.58
N ASN A 69 6.53 -13.71 -16.58
CA ASN A 69 5.34 -14.54 -16.41
C ASN A 69 4.96 -15.21 -17.74
N LEU A 70 5.59 -16.35 -17.98
CA LEU A 70 5.42 -17.14 -19.21
C LEU A 70 4.01 -17.72 -19.37
N ARG A 71 3.29 -17.95 -18.26
CA ARG A 71 1.91 -18.42 -18.30
C ARG A 71 1.02 -17.38 -18.97
N LEU A 72 1.09 -16.13 -18.53
CA LEU A 72 0.31 -15.04 -19.11
C LEU A 72 0.70 -14.74 -20.56
N LEU A 73 1.99 -14.83 -20.90
CA LEU A 73 2.42 -14.72 -22.31
C LEU A 73 1.73 -15.78 -23.18
N ARG A 74 1.61 -17.02 -22.70
CA ARG A 74 0.88 -18.07 -23.43
C ARG A 74 -0.62 -17.83 -23.49
N GLU A 75 -1.23 -17.34 -22.41
CA GLU A 75 -2.66 -17.00 -22.37
C GLU A 75 -3.03 -15.91 -23.38
N VAL A 76 -2.10 -15.00 -23.72
CA VAL A 76 -2.30 -13.98 -24.77
C VAL A 76 -1.84 -14.43 -26.17
N GLY A 77 -1.52 -15.72 -26.34
CA GLY A 77 -1.36 -16.34 -27.66
C GLY A 77 0.07 -16.64 -28.11
N PHE A 78 1.11 -16.36 -27.30
CA PHE A 78 2.47 -16.79 -27.63
C PHE A 78 2.65 -18.29 -27.41
N GLN A 79 3.33 -19.00 -28.32
CA GLN A 79 3.42 -20.46 -28.28
C GLN A 79 4.86 -20.98 -28.38
N GLY A 80 5.07 -22.24 -27.99
CA GLY A 80 6.35 -22.93 -28.04
C GLY A 80 7.07 -23.01 -26.68
N SER A 81 8.36 -23.30 -26.74
CA SER A 81 9.26 -23.32 -25.58
C SER A 81 9.34 -21.95 -24.90
N ASP A 82 9.79 -21.92 -23.65
CA ASP A 82 9.94 -20.69 -22.86
C ASP A 82 10.78 -19.62 -23.59
N GLU A 83 11.89 -20.03 -24.19
CA GLU A 83 12.76 -19.14 -24.98
C GLU A 83 12.05 -18.60 -26.23
N GLN A 84 11.31 -19.45 -26.94
CA GLN A 84 10.54 -19.04 -28.12
C GLN A 84 9.43 -18.05 -27.75
N VAL A 85 8.72 -18.29 -26.64
CA VAL A 85 7.68 -17.39 -26.11
C VAL A 85 8.29 -16.02 -25.77
N ILE A 86 9.43 -15.99 -25.07
CA ILE A 86 10.11 -14.73 -24.73
C ILE A 86 10.56 -14.00 -26.00
N ARG A 87 11.18 -14.70 -26.96
CA ARG A 87 11.66 -14.11 -28.23
C ARG A 87 10.51 -13.54 -29.06
N GLN A 88 9.41 -14.27 -29.17
CA GLN A 88 8.20 -13.80 -29.86
C GLN A 88 7.63 -12.57 -29.17
N ALA A 89 7.49 -12.58 -27.84
CA ALA A 89 6.98 -11.44 -27.09
C ALA A 89 7.90 -10.22 -27.22
N ALA A 90 9.21 -10.40 -27.15
CA ALA A 90 10.19 -9.33 -27.32
C ALA A 90 10.09 -8.65 -28.70
N HIS A 91 9.85 -9.43 -29.76
CA HIS A 91 9.74 -8.92 -31.12
C HIS A 91 8.35 -8.32 -31.42
N ALA A 92 7.27 -9.04 -31.09
CA ALA A 92 5.92 -8.69 -31.50
C ALA A 92 5.18 -7.76 -30.52
N ALA A 93 5.48 -7.86 -29.22
CA ALA A 93 4.80 -7.08 -28.18
C ALA A 93 5.71 -6.82 -26.96
N PRO A 94 6.84 -6.09 -27.11
CA PRO A 94 7.80 -5.84 -26.03
C PRO A 94 7.17 -5.20 -24.78
N GLN A 95 6.09 -4.43 -24.95
CA GLN A 95 5.29 -3.87 -23.86
C GLN A 95 4.63 -4.93 -22.98
N LEU A 96 4.17 -6.05 -23.55
CA LEU A 96 3.60 -7.17 -22.79
C LEU A 96 4.70 -7.94 -22.06
N LEU A 97 5.85 -8.14 -22.71
CA LEU A 97 7.02 -8.73 -22.05
C LEU A 97 7.45 -7.90 -20.84
N SER A 98 7.50 -6.58 -20.97
CA SER A 98 7.80 -5.68 -19.85
C SER A 98 6.74 -5.78 -18.74
N ALA A 99 5.45 -5.70 -19.07
CA ALA A 99 4.37 -5.83 -18.09
C ALA A 99 4.44 -7.16 -17.31
N PHE A 100 4.65 -8.27 -18.01
CA PHE A 100 4.77 -9.59 -17.41
C PHE A 100 6.15 -9.91 -16.81
N SER A 101 7.10 -8.98 -16.91
CA SER A 101 8.41 -9.06 -16.25
C SER A 101 8.56 -8.09 -15.09
N SER A 102 7.54 -7.30 -14.75
CA SER A 102 7.63 -6.32 -13.67
C SER A 102 7.92 -6.96 -12.32
N ALA A 103 8.87 -6.38 -11.56
CA ALA A 103 9.17 -6.75 -10.18
C ALA A 103 8.23 -6.07 -9.16
N SER A 104 7.02 -5.68 -9.59
CA SER A 104 6.08 -4.90 -8.80
C SER A 104 5.63 -5.56 -7.50
N SER A 105 5.71 -6.89 -7.41
CA SER A 105 5.40 -7.63 -6.18
C SER A 105 6.29 -7.29 -4.98
N MET A 106 7.38 -6.54 -5.19
CA MET A 106 8.19 -6.00 -4.10
C MET A 106 7.42 -5.02 -3.20
N TRP A 107 6.39 -4.35 -3.73
CA TRP A 107 5.52 -3.47 -2.96
C TRP A 107 4.43 -4.30 -2.27
N THR A 108 4.76 -4.83 -1.09
CA THR A 108 3.91 -5.73 -0.30
C THR A 108 2.79 -5.04 0.46
N ALA A 109 2.81 -3.70 0.58
CA ALA A 109 1.65 -2.92 1.03
C ALA A 109 0.40 -3.20 0.17
N ASN A 110 0.59 -3.60 -1.09
CA ASN A 110 -0.50 -4.00 -1.98
C ASN A 110 -0.74 -5.51 -2.06
N ALA A 111 -0.03 -6.34 -1.28
CA ALA A 111 -0.15 -7.79 -1.41
C ALA A 111 -1.52 -8.29 -0.95
N ALA A 112 -1.98 -7.80 0.20
CA ALA A 112 -3.23 -8.17 0.83
C ALA A 112 -3.68 -7.05 1.77
N THR A 113 -4.94 -7.09 2.17
CA THR A 113 -5.37 -6.47 3.42
C THR A 113 -5.21 -7.47 4.56
N VAL A 114 -4.79 -7.01 5.74
CA VAL A 114 -4.61 -7.86 6.93
C VAL A 114 -5.39 -7.28 8.10
N SER A 115 -6.19 -8.12 8.75
CA SER A 115 -6.89 -7.75 10.00
C SER A 115 -6.42 -8.64 11.16
N PRO A 116 -5.96 -8.06 12.27
CA PRO A 116 -5.55 -8.82 13.44
C PRO A 116 -6.70 -9.63 14.05
N SER A 117 -6.37 -10.72 14.72
CA SER A 117 -7.32 -11.56 15.47
C SER A 117 -8.15 -10.80 16.50
N ALA A 118 -7.62 -9.69 17.02
CA ALA A 118 -8.30 -8.85 17.98
C ALA A 118 -9.52 -8.11 17.41
N ASP A 119 -9.68 -8.07 16.08
CA ASP A 119 -10.77 -7.34 15.41
C ASP A 119 -11.74 -8.25 14.66
N SER A 120 -11.40 -9.53 14.48
CA SER A 120 -12.19 -10.53 13.76
C SER A 120 -13.11 -11.30 14.70
N ALA A 121 -14.33 -11.60 14.28
CA ALA A 121 -15.30 -12.35 15.08
C ALA A 121 -14.84 -13.76 15.51
N ASP A 122 -14.01 -14.43 14.70
CA ASP A 122 -13.52 -15.79 14.98
C ASP A 122 -12.15 -15.84 15.69
N GLY A 123 -11.59 -14.67 16.02
CA GLY A 123 -10.31 -14.56 16.71
C GLY A 123 -9.09 -14.98 15.87
N LYS A 124 -9.16 -14.97 14.54
CA LYS A 124 -8.04 -15.29 13.64
C LYS A 124 -7.49 -14.06 12.93
N VAL A 125 -6.22 -14.12 12.56
CA VAL A 125 -5.66 -13.11 11.65
C VAL A 125 -6.14 -13.43 10.23
N HIS A 126 -6.86 -12.48 9.62
CA HIS A 126 -7.38 -12.63 8.28
C HIS A 126 -6.50 -11.94 7.24
N PHE A 127 -6.30 -12.61 6.11
CA PHE A 127 -5.65 -12.09 4.92
C PHE A 127 -6.63 -12.18 3.74
N THR A 128 -6.87 -11.08 3.04
CA THR A 128 -7.50 -11.08 1.71
C THR A 128 -6.51 -10.53 0.71
N VAL A 129 -6.09 -11.36 -0.24
CA VAL A 129 -5.17 -10.96 -1.31
C VAL A 129 -5.80 -9.84 -2.15
N ALA A 130 -5.06 -8.80 -2.47
CA ALA A 130 -5.57 -7.72 -3.31
C ALA A 130 -5.60 -8.17 -4.77
N ASN A 131 -6.66 -7.84 -5.52
CA ASN A 131 -6.75 -8.25 -6.92
C ASN A 131 -5.88 -7.39 -7.84
N LEU A 132 -5.55 -6.15 -7.45
CA LEU A 132 -4.70 -5.23 -8.21
C LEU A 132 -5.20 -5.03 -9.65
N ASN A 133 -6.51 -5.11 -9.83
CA ASN A 133 -7.17 -5.18 -11.14
C ASN A 133 -6.81 -4.00 -12.05
N ASN A 134 -6.59 -2.81 -11.46
CA ASN A 134 -6.39 -1.58 -12.23
C ASN A 134 -5.16 -1.64 -13.14
N LYS A 135 -4.11 -2.39 -12.78
CA LYS A 135 -2.84 -2.42 -13.52
C LYS A 135 -2.54 -3.83 -14.01
N LEU A 136 -2.45 -4.01 -15.33
CA LEU A 136 -2.14 -5.29 -15.98
C LEU A 136 -0.91 -6.00 -15.38
N HIS A 137 0.17 -5.25 -15.15
CA HIS A 137 1.41 -5.80 -14.60
C HIS A 137 1.31 -6.19 -13.11
N ARG A 138 0.27 -5.75 -12.40
CA ARG A 138 0.05 -6.07 -10.99
C ARG A 138 -1.07 -7.08 -10.77
N MET A 139 -2.11 -7.09 -11.61
CA MET A 139 -3.21 -8.06 -11.49
C MET A 139 -2.75 -9.53 -11.58
N GLN A 140 -1.64 -9.77 -12.29
CA GLN A 140 -0.99 -11.08 -12.38
C GLN A 140 -0.45 -11.64 -11.06
N GLU A 141 -0.34 -10.80 -10.02
CA GLU A 141 0.35 -11.15 -8.79
C GLU A 141 -0.49 -12.00 -7.85
N ALA A 142 -1.81 -11.81 -7.87
CA ALA A 142 -2.73 -12.36 -6.87
C ALA A 142 -2.57 -13.88 -6.65
N PRO A 143 -2.47 -14.74 -7.69
CA PRO A 143 -2.32 -16.19 -7.46
C PRO A 143 -1.02 -16.54 -6.72
N THR A 144 0.09 -15.91 -7.08
CA THR A 144 1.40 -16.20 -6.45
C THR A 144 1.46 -15.61 -5.05
N THR A 145 0.90 -14.40 -4.84
CA THR A 145 0.79 -13.79 -3.52
C THR A 145 -0.04 -14.65 -2.56
N SER A 146 -1.15 -15.22 -3.04
CA SER A 146 -1.97 -16.15 -2.24
C SER A 146 -1.15 -17.36 -1.79
N ALA A 147 -0.38 -17.98 -2.69
CA ALA A 147 0.48 -19.11 -2.35
C ALA A 147 1.59 -18.72 -1.35
N ILE A 148 2.23 -17.56 -1.53
CA ILE A 148 3.27 -17.05 -0.62
C ILE A 148 2.71 -16.81 0.79
N LEU A 149 1.55 -16.14 0.90
CA LEU A 149 0.93 -15.87 2.20
C LEU A 149 0.47 -17.15 2.89
N GLY A 150 -0.15 -18.07 2.14
CA GLY A 150 -0.55 -19.38 2.66
C GLY A 150 0.63 -20.21 3.14
N ALA A 151 1.78 -20.13 2.48
CA ALA A 151 3.01 -20.81 2.92
C ALA A 151 3.68 -20.13 4.12
N THR A 152 3.61 -18.79 4.20
CA THR A 152 4.25 -18.01 5.27
C THR A 152 3.45 -18.09 6.58
N PHE A 153 2.13 -18.04 6.48
CA PHE A 153 1.19 -18.04 7.61
C PHE A 153 0.30 -19.29 7.55
N ALA A 154 0.92 -20.47 7.65
CA ALA A 154 0.30 -21.74 7.27
C ALA A 154 -0.65 -22.36 8.29
N ASP A 155 -0.58 -21.96 9.58
CA ASP A 155 -1.37 -22.61 10.63
C ASP A 155 -2.83 -22.13 10.63
N PRO A 156 -3.81 -22.97 10.23
CA PRO A 156 -5.21 -22.57 10.08
C PRO A 156 -5.90 -22.31 11.43
N ARG A 157 -5.25 -22.64 12.55
CA ARG A 157 -5.74 -22.30 13.89
C ARG A 157 -5.64 -20.80 14.15
N TYR A 158 -4.65 -20.13 13.56
CA TYR A 158 -4.36 -18.72 13.79
C TYR A 158 -4.64 -17.83 12.56
N PHE A 159 -4.56 -18.40 11.36
CA PHE A 159 -4.62 -17.64 10.11
C PHE A 159 -5.77 -18.11 9.22
N ALA A 160 -6.49 -17.15 8.66
CA ALA A 160 -7.53 -17.38 7.66
C ALA A 160 -7.15 -16.63 6.38
N HIS A 161 -7.04 -17.39 5.28
CA HIS A 161 -6.66 -16.85 3.97
C HIS A 161 -7.86 -16.83 3.03
N HIS A 162 -8.11 -15.68 2.43
CA HIS A 162 -9.16 -15.46 1.45
C HIS A 162 -8.56 -15.21 0.07
N ALA A 163 -9.24 -15.71 -0.95
CA ALA A 163 -8.89 -15.42 -2.33
C ALA A 163 -9.05 -13.93 -2.63
N ALA A 164 -8.35 -13.45 -3.66
CA ALA A 164 -8.58 -12.11 -4.15
C ALA A 164 -10.00 -11.94 -4.66
N LEU A 165 -10.55 -10.72 -4.52
CA LEU A 165 -11.84 -10.38 -5.11
C LEU A 165 -11.82 -10.59 -6.63
N PRO A 166 -12.98 -10.84 -7.26
CA PRO A 166 -13.08 -10.99 -8.71
C PRO A 166 -12.35 -9.86 -9.48
N GLN A 167 -11.69 -10.23 -10.58
CA GLN A 167 -10.93 -9.31 -11.43
C GLN A 167 -11.86 -8.44 -12.27
N HIS A 168 -12.53 -7.49 -11.63
CA HIS A 168 -13.43 -6.53 -12.25
C HIS A 168 -13.17 -5.12 -11.73
N GLY A 169 -13.36 -4.11 -12.58
CA GLY A 169 -13.12 -2.72 -12.23
C GLY A 169 -13.93 -2.28 -11.00
N ASP A 170 -15.19 -2.71 -10.90
CA ASP A 170 -16.07 -2.37 -9.76
C ASP A 170 -15.71 -3.05 -8.44
N LEU A 171 -14.74 -3.96 -8.46
CA LEU A 171 -14.18 -4.60 -7.27
C LEU A 171 -12.67 -4.33 -7.18
N GLY A 172 -12.20 -3.19 -7.70
CA GLY A 172 -10.80 -2.81 -7.63
C GLY A 172 -10.31 -2.70 -6.18
N ASP A 173 -9.29 -3.51 -5.85
CA ASP A 173 -8.68 -3.63 -4.53
C ASP A 173 -7.16 -3.55 -4.62
N GLU A 174 -6.57 -2.63 -3.86
CA GLU A 174 -5.12 -2.40 -3.76
C GLU A 174 -4.56 -2.71 -2.37
N GLY A 175 -5.35 -3.37 -1.51
CA GLY A 175 -4.88 -3.97 -0.26
C GLY A 175 -4.53 -2.96 0.84
N ALA A 176 -3.54 -3.32 1.67
CA ALA A 176 -3.17 -2.57 2.86
C ALA A 176 -2.69 -1.13 2.60
N ALA A 177 -2.26 -0.78 1.37
CA ALA A 177 -1.94 0.60 0.99
C ALA A 177 -3.13 1.57 1.14
N ASN A 178 -4.35 1.03 1.21
CA ASN A 178 -5.59 1.77 1.44
C ASN A 178 -6.27 1.41 2.77
N HIS A 179 -5.53 0.78 3.68
CA HIS A 179 -6.02 0.33 4.97
C HIS A 179 -5.21 0.95 6.11
N ASN A 180 -5.89 1.24 7.21
CA ASN A 180 -5.33 1.84 8.40
C ASN A 180 -5.97 1.17 9.62
N ARG A 181 -5.25 1.17 10.75
CA ARG A 181 -5.76 0.59 11.99
C ARG A 181 -5.39 1.45 13.17
N PHE A 182 -6.39 1.81 13.97
CA PHE A 182 -6.20 2.53 15.22
C PHE A 182 -6.41 1.61 16.41
N CYS A 183 -5.48 1.61 17.37
CA CYS A 183 -5.56 0.77 18.56
C CYS A 183 -4.78 1.39 19.72
N ARG A 184 -5.12 0.97 20.94
CA ARG A 184 -4.32 1.29 22.13
C ARG A 184 -3.09 0.40 22.17
N GLU A 185 -3.31 -0.91 22.31
CA GLU A 185 -2.30 -1.98 22.15
C GLU A 185 -2.59 -2.82 20.90
N TYR A 186 -1.54 -3.37 20.26
CA TYR A 186 -1.70 -4.08 18.98
C TYR A 186 -2.60 -5.32 19.09
N ASP A 187 -2.68 -5.97 20.26
CA ASP A 187 -3.54 -7.13 20.56
C ASP A 187 -4.96 -6.77 21.03
N ARG A 188 -5.32 -5.49 21.08
CA ARG A 188 -6.65 -5.05 21.53
C ARG A 188 -7.48 -4.68 20.32
N GLN A 189 -8.80 -4.86 20.44
CA GLN A 189 -9.78 -4.37 19.45
C GLN A 189 -9.42 -2.94 19.04
N GLY A 190 -9.33 -2.74 17.72
CA GLY A 190 -9.04 -1.47 17.09
C GLY A 190 -10.19 -0.95 16.25
N VAL A 191 -10.01 0.25 15.71
CA VAL A 191 -10.83 0.83 14.64
C VAL A 191 -10.13 0.56 13.31
N GLN A 192 -10.78 -0.19 12.42
CA GLN A 192 -10.32 -0.45 11.07
C GLN A 192 -10.79 0.67 10.15
N PHE A 193 -9.88 1.23 9.35
CA PHE A 193 -10.14 2.39 8.51
C PHE A 193 -9.73 2.12 7.07
N PHE A 194 -10.73 1.97 6.21
CA PHE A 194 -10.59 1.70 4.79
C PHE A 194 -10.78 2.98 3.99
N VAL A 195 -9.86 3.26 3.07
CA VAL A 195 -9.89 4.45 2.22
C VAL A 195 -10.14 4.03 0.78
N TYR A 196 -11.15 4.60 0.14
CA TYR A 196 -11.49 4.28 -1.26
C TYR A 196 -11.43 5.53 -2.14
N GLY A 197 -11.20 5.35 -3.45
CA GLY A 197 -11.14 6.49 -4.39
C GLY A 197 -12.47 6.77 -5.09
N ARG A 198 -13.31 5.74 -5.28
CA ARG A 198 -14.61 5.84 -5.95
C ARG A 198 -15.59 4.76 -5.50
N ARG A 199 -16.84 4.88 -5.95
CA ARG A 199 -17.89 3.84 -5.86
C ARG A 199 -18.19 3.29 -7.24
N ALA A 200 -18.61 2.03 -7.32
CA ALA A 200 -19.12 1.41 -8.55
C ALA A 200 -20.43 2.05 -8.99
N SER A 201 -21.29 2.43 -8.04
CA SER A 201 -22.58 3.09 -8.29
C SER A 201 -22.47 4.54 -8.83
N GLY A 202 -21.26 5.05 -9.05
CA GLY A 202 -21.01 6.46 -9.39
C GLY A 202 -20.94 7.39 -8.17
N GLY A 203 -20.72 8.68 -8.42
CA GLY A 203 -20.51 9.71 -7.41
C GLY A 203 -19.29 10.58 -7.73
N ILE A 204 -18.80 11.32 -6.73
CA ILE A 204 -17.57 12.10 -6.87
C ILE A 204 -16.40 11.13 -7.12
N ALA A 205 -15.56 11.42 -8.10
CA ALA A 205 -14.40 10.60 -8.47
C ALA A 205 -13.31 11.50 -9.09
N PRO A 206 -12.04 11.07 -9.10
CA PRO A 206 -10.97 11.80 -9.78
C PRO A 206 -11.21 11.84 -11.29
N VAL A 207 -10.72 12.90 -11.95
CA VAL A 207 -10.96 13.15 -13.39
C VAL A 207 -9.73 12.91 -14.25
N LYS A 208 -8.53 13.03 -13.70
CA LYS A 208 -7.24 12.91 -14.42
C LYS A 208 -6.61 11.54 -14.23
N TYR A 209 -6.56 11.04 -13.00
CA TYR A 209 -5.93 9.76 -12.66
C TYR A 209 -6.94 8.76 -12.08
N PRO A 210 -6.78 7.45 -12.35
CA PRO A 210 -7.79 6.47 -11.96
C PRO A 210 -7.83 6.25 -10.44
N ALA A 211 -9.04 6.25 -9.87
CA ALA A 211 -9.29 5.70 -8.54
C ALA A 211 -9.25 4.16 -8.60
N ARG A 212 -8.19 3.58 -8.04
CA ARG A 212 -7.92 2.13 -8.09
C ARG A 212 -8.75 1.33 -7.08
N GLN A 213 -8.94 1.89 -5.88
CA GLN A 213 -9.74 1.29 -4.82
C GLN A 213 -11.22 1.69 -4.94
N THR A 214 -12.09 0.70 -4.85
CA THR A 214 -13.55 0.88 -4.78
C THR A 214 -14.05 0.72 -3.35
N LEU A 215 -15.14 1.41 -3.00
CA LEU A 215 -15.82 1.18 -1.71
C LEU A 215 -16.29 -0.28 -1.61
N GLU A 216 -16.84 -0.80 -2.69
CA GLU A 216 -17.42 -2.14 -2.79
C GLU A 216 -16.37 -3.23 -2.49
N ALA A 217 -15.14 -3.05 -2.98
CA ALA A 217 -14.02 -3.91 -2.63
C ALA A 217 -13.68 -3.82 -1.13
N SER A 218 -13.55 -2.60 -0.59
CA SER A 218 -13.23 -2.39 0.82
C SER A 218 -14.27 -3.01 1.75
N GLU A 219 -15.56 -2.86 1.45
CA GLU A 219 -16.64 -3.48 2.21
C GLU A 219 -16.64 -5.01 2.08
N ALA A 220 -16.31 -5.55 0.89
CA ALA A 220 -16.17 -6.99 0.70
C ALA A 220 -15.03 -7.58 1.54
N VAL A 221 -13.87 -6.91 1.58
CA VAL A 221 -12.75 -7.29 2.44
C VAL A 221 -13.15 -7.25 3.91
N ALA A 222 -13.83 -6.18 4.36
CA ALA A 222 -14.30 -6.09 5.73
C ALA A 222 -15.25 -7.24 6.13
N ARG A 223 -16.14 -7.66 5.21
CA ARG A 223 -17.00 -8.85 5.40
C ARG A 223 -16.20 -10.14 5.47
N LEU A 224 -15.25 -10.36 4.55
CA LEU A 224 -14.38 -11.54 4.55
C LEU A 224 -13.57 -11.65 5.86
N HIS A 225 -13.14 -10.52 6.39
CA HIS A 225 -12.37 -10.44 7.63
C HIS A 225 -13.22 -10.50 8.90
N GLN A 226 -14.56 -10.63 8.76
CA GLN A 226 -15.50 -10.70 9.87
C GLN A 226 -15.36 -9.52 10.85
N LEU A 227 -15.12 -8.33 10.32
CA LEU A 227 -14.92 -7.13 11.13
C LEU A 227 -16.24 -6.63 11.72
N ASP A 228 -16.18 -6.13 12.95
CA ASP A 228 -17.32 -5.47 13.58
C ASP A 228 -17.61 -4.13 12.89
N PRO A 229 -18.82 -3.93 12.31
CA PRO A 229 -19.20 -2.67 11.67
C PRO A 229 -19.16 -1.46 12.62
N ARG A 230 -19.31 -1.67 13.93
CA ARG A 230 -19.20 -0.61 14.94
C ARG A 230 -17.80 0.00 14.98
N TYR A 231 -16.77 -0.78 14.68
CA TYR A 231 -15.37 -0.35 14.69
C TYR A 231 -14.74 -0.32 13.29
N THR A 232 -15.56 -0.37 12.24
CA THR A 232 -15.09 -0.22 10.86
C THR A 232 -15.53 1.13 10.31
N VAL A 233 -14.63 1.81 9.59
CA VAL A 233 -14.87 3.12 8.97
C VAL A 233 -14.42 3.07 7.52
N PHE A 234 -15.25 3.61 6.63
CA PHE A 234 -14.93 3.80 5.23
C PHE A 234 -14.92 5.30 4.93
N ALA A 235 -13.84 5.81 4.34
CA ALA A 235 -13.81 7.19 3.86
C ALA A 235 -13.31 7.27 2.42
N GLN A 236 -13.78 8.29 1.72
CA GLN A 236 -13.31 8.57 0.38
C GLN A 236 -12.05 9.44 0.42
N GLN A 237 -11.01 9.00 -0.27
CA GLN A 237 -9.84 9.79 -0.61
C GLN A 237 -10.28 11.02 -1.41
N ALA A 238 -9.71 12.18 -1.10
CA ALA A 238 -9.96 13.40 -1.85
C ALA A 238 -9.62 13.22 -3.35
N PRO A 239 -10.57 13.36 -4.30
CA PRO A 239 -10.34 13.18 -5.73
C PRO A 239 -9.21 14.05 -6.28
N GLN A 240 -9.13 15.30 -5.81
CA GLN A 240 -8.08 16.24 -6.17
C GLN A 240 -6.69 15.77 -5.72
N ALA A 241 -6.58 15.00 -4.63
CA ALA A 241 -5.32 14.41 -4.22
C ALA A 241 -4.93 13.27 -5.17
N ILE A 242 -5.88 12.42 -5.55
CA ILE A 242 -5.64 11.33 -6.52
C ILE A 242 -5.18 11.92 -7.86
N ASP A 243 -5.81 12.99 -8.34
CA ASP A 243 -5.45 13.69 -9.58
C ASP A 243 -4.07 14.38 -9.53
N ARG A 244 -3.45 14.44 -8.35
CA ARG A 244 -2.08 14.93 -8.14
C ARG A 244 -1.07 13.82 -7.86
N GLY A 245 -1.46 12.56 -8.05
CA GLY A 245 -0.55 11.42 -7.96
C GLY A 245 -0.66 10.63 -6.66
N VAL A 246 -1.64 10.91 -5.80
CA VAL A 246 -1.97 10.09 -4.61
C VAL A 246 -2.79 8.88 -5.06
N PHE A 247 -2.13 7.91 -5.70
CA PHE A 247 -2.80 6.73 -6.24
C PHE A 247 -3.21 5.69 -5.18
N HIS A 248 -2.68 5.82 -3.97
CA HIS A 248 -2.99 5.04 -2.76
C HIS A 248 -2.99 5.97 -1.53
N ASN A 249 -3.74 5.61 -0.48
CA ASN A 249 -3.82 6.40 0.75
C ASN A 249 -2.46 6.53 1.44
N ASP A 250 -1.63 5.49 1.41
CA ASP A 250 -0.27 5.49 1.96
C ASP A 250 0.71 6.48 1.29
N VAL A 251 0.27 7.23 0.28
CA VAL A 251 1.02 8.37 -0.30
C VAL A 251 0.66 9.69 0.38
N ILE A 252 -0.43 9.75 1.16
CA ILE A 252 -0.92 10.99 1.81
C ILE A 252 -1.25 10.86 3.30
N ALA A 253 -1.38 9.64 3.82
CA ALA A 253 -1.67 9.37 5.22
C ALA A 253 -1.13 8.01 5.67
N VAL A 254 -0.66 7.96 6.91
CA VAL A 254 -0.22 6.72 7.59
C VAL A 254 -0.72 6.72 9.02
N SER A 255 -1.12 5.55 9.51
CA SER A 255 -1.56 5.35 10.90
C SER A 255 -0.60 4.45 11.66
N ASN A 256 -0.52 4.65 12.97
CA ASN A 256 0.05 3.68 13.90
C ASN A 256 -0.51 3.91 15.30
N ARG A 257 -0.93 2.83 15.96
CA ARG A 257 -1.58 2.88 17.28
C ARG A 257 -2.70 3.91 17.30
N HIS A 258 -2.55 5.00 18.05
CA HIS A 258 -3.57 6.03 18.21
C HIS A 258 -3.35 7.24 17.30
N VAL A 259 -2.31 7.25 16.47
CA VAL A 259 -1.92 8.39 15.63
C VAL A 259 -2.35 8.18 14.18
N LEU A 260 -2.94 9.22 13.59
CA LEU A 260 -3.06 9.39 12.15
C LEU A 260 -2.16 10.56 11.73
N PHE A 261 -1.13 10.29 10.93
CA PHE A 261 -0.29 11.32 10.31
C PHE A 261 -0.73 11.51 8.87
N HIS A 262 -1.27 12.68 8.53
CA HIS A 262 -1.95 12.89 7.24
C HIS A 262 -1.85 14.32 6.74
N HIS A 263 -2.02 14.51 5.44
CA HIS A 263 -2.15 15.83 4.84
C HIS A 263 -3.55 16.43 5.10
N GLN A 264 -3.66 17.77 5.13
CA GLN A 264 -4.95 18.46 5.31
C GLN A 264 -5.95 18.22 4.14
N GLN A 265 -5.46 17.70 3.01
CA GLN A 265 -6.26 17.41 1.80
C GLN A 265 -6.41 15.90 1.55
N ALA A 266 -6.30 15.06 2.58
CA ALA A 266 -6.32 13.61 2.41
C ALA A 266 -7.73 13.10 2.08
N PHE A 267 -8.77 13.54 2.78
CA PHE A 267 -10.10 12.92 2.68
C PHE A 267 -11.18 13.90 2.18
N VAL A 268 -12.20 13.36 1.52
CA VAL A 268 -13.46 14.08 1.33
C VAL A 268 -14.10 14.30 2.69
N ASP A 269 -14.51 15.53 2.98
CA ASP A 269 -15.08 15.94 4.27
C ASP A 269 -14.24 15.44 5.47
N GLN A 270 -12.95 15.80 5.44
CA GLN A 270 -11.97 15.34 6.43
C GLN A 270 -12.40 15.62 7.87
N ALA A 271 -13.07 16.74 8.15
CA ALA A 271 -13.56 17.05 9.49
C ALA A 271 -14.53 15.97 10.00
N THR A 272 -15.49 15.55 9.17
CA THR A 272 -16.43 14.47 9.50
C THR A 272 -15.74 13.11 9.64
N VAL A 273 -14.75 12.81 8.78
CA VAL A 273 -13.94 11.59 8.90
C VAL A 273 -13.21 11.54 10.24
N LEU A 274 -12.52 12.63 10.61
CA LEU A 274 -11.78 12.73 11.87
C LEU A 274 -12.72 12.68 13.09
N ALA A 275 -13.89 13.30 13.02
CA ALA A 275 -14.91 13.21 14.08
C ALA A 275 -15.41 11.76 14.26
N THR A 276 -15.67 11.05 13.15
CA THR A 276 -16.09 9.64 13.17
C THR A 276 -15.03 8.72 13.76
N LEU A 277 -13.77 8.90 13.33
CA LEU A 277 -12.64 8.14 13.86
C LEU A 277 -12.45 8.39 15.36
N ARG A 278 -12.55 9.65 15.81
CA ARG A 278 -12.46 10.01 17.23
C ARG A 278 -13.58 9.35 18.03
N ALA A 279 -14.84 9.49 17.62
CA ALA A 279 -15.97 8.90 18.34
C ALA A 279 -15.87 7.37 18.50
N LYS A 280 -15.49 6.65 17.42
CA LYS A 280 -15.27 5.19 17.49
C LYS A 280 -14.05 4.83 18.34
N SER A 281 -12.98 5.61 18.26
CA SER A 281 -11.77 5.41 19.08
C SER A 281 -12.04 5.62 20.57
N ASP A 282 -12.83 6.65 20.92
CA ASP A 282 -13.22 6.96 22.29
C ASP A 282 -14.03 5.81 22.91
N SER A 283 -14.93 5.19 22.13
CA SER A 283 -15.69 4.01 22.57
C SER A 283 -14.82 2.79 22.91
N LEU A 284 -13.56 2.77 22.46
CA LEU A 284 -12.54 1.76 22.74
C LEU A 284 -11.43 2.25 23.67
N ASN A 285 -11.54 3.47 24.23
CA ASN A 285 -10.50 4.11 25.05
C ASN A 285 -9.14 4.24 24.33
N ILE A 286 -9.18 4.44 23.01
CA ILE A 286 -8.02 4.72 22.17
C ILE A 286 -7.81 6.24 22.15
N PRO A 287 -6.66 6.77 22.59
CA PRO A 287 -6.42 8.22 22.66
C PRO A 287 -6.10 8.82 21.28
N PHE A 288 -7.09 8.83 20.38
CA PHE A 288 -6.91 9.19 18.97
C PHE A 288 -6.32 10.60 18.79
N THR A 289 -5.22 10.66 18.04
CA THR A 289 -4.47 11.88 17.76
C THR A 289 -4.33 12.05 16.25
N SER A 290 -4.86 13.16 15.74
CA SER A 290 -4.67 13.59 14.35
C SER A 290 -3.45 14.51 14.28
N VAL A 291 -2.43 14.10 13.54
CA VAL A 291 -1.28 14.94 13.19
C VAL A 291 -1.47 15.39 11.74
N GLU A 292 -2.21 16.48 11.58
CA GLU A 292 -2.50 17.08 10.29
C GLU A 292 -1.33 17.96 9.82
N VAL A 293 -0.89 17.75 8.58
CA VAL A 293 0.11 18.60 7.91
C VAL A 293 -0.61 19.58 7.00
N PRO A 294 -0.51 20.90 7.26
CA PRO A 294 -1.14 21.88 6.42
C PRO A 294 -0.36 22.09 5.10
N ASP A 295 -1.08 22.39 4.03
CA ASP A 295 -0.59 22.59 2.66
C ASP A 295 0.41 23.77 2.60
N GLU A 296 0.23 24.77 3.47
CA GLU A 296 1.18 25.88 3.64
C GLU A 296 2.57 25.46 4.15
N ARG A 297 2.67 24.30 4.81
CA ARG A 297 3.95 23.75 5.31
C ARG A 297 4.55 22.72 4.37
N VAL A 298 3.70 21.83 3.83
CA VAL A 298 4.09 20.84 2.83
C VAL A 298 2.97 20.80 1.81
N SER A 299 3.21 21.36 0.63
CA SER A 299 2.23 21.31 -0.45
C SER A 299 1.92 19.86 -0.84
N LEU A 300 0.74 19.63 -1.42
CA LEU A 300 0.39 18.32 -1.95
C LEU A 300 1.41 17.76 -2.95
N ASP A 301 1.98 18.61 -3.83
CA ASP A 301 3.03 18.19 -4.78
C ASP A 301 4.31 17.77 -4.05
N ASP A 302 4.71 18.50 -3.00
CA ASP A 302 5.88 18.13 -2.22
C ASP A 302 5.64 16.85 -1.42
N ALA A 303 4.43 16.63 -0.93
CA ALA A 303 4.03 15.38 -0.27
C ALA A 303 4.20 14.19 -1.23
N VAL A 304 3.62 14.28 -2.43
CA VAL A 304 3.72 13.23 -3.47
C VAL A 304 5.16 13.03 -3.92
N ALA A 305 5.92 14.10 -4.13
CA ALA A 305 7.27 14.01 -4.67
C ALA A 305 8.35 13.71 -3.61
N SER A 306 8.02 13.76 -2.32
CA SER A 306 8.90 13.36 -1.22
C SER A 306 8.58 11.99 -0.63
N TYR A 307 7.37 11.48 -0.89
CA TYR A 307 6.85 10.26 -0.24
C TYR A 307 6.85 10.38 1.30
N LEU A 308 6.63 11.59 1.84
CA LEU A 308 6.62 11.83 3.29
C LEU A 308 5.62 10.94 4.03
N PHE A 309 4.42 10.79 3.49
CA PHE A 309 3.38 9.97 4.10
C PHE A 309 3.50 8.49 3.76
N ASN A 310 4.35 8.12 2.80
CA ASN A 310 4.75 6.74 2.55
C ASN A 310 5.88 6.31 3.49
N SER A 311 5.82 6.80 4.72
CA SER A 311 6.75 6.49 5.79
C SER A 311 6.22 5.35 6.64
N GLN A 312 7.10 4.65 7.34
CA GLN A 312 6.67 3.77 8.43
C GLN A 312 6.64 4.56 9.73
N LEU A 313 5.52 4.49 10.45
CA LEU A 313 5.40 5.03 11.80
C LEU A 313 5.44 3.87 12.79
N LEU A 314 6.54 3.74 13.53
CA LEU A 314 6.82 2.55 14.35
C LEU A 314 6.81 2.89 15.85
N SER A 315 6.15 2.07 16.66
CA SER A 315 6.13 2.24 18.13
C SER A 315 7.37 1.65 18.78
N LYS A 316 8.06 2.45 19.60
CA LYS A 316 9.18 2.00 20.45
C LYS A 316 8.67 1.53 21.82
N PRO A 317 9.45 0.71 22.55
CA PRO A 317 9.08 0.27 23.91
C PRO A 317 8.86 1.41 24.92
N ASP A 318 9.48 2.57 24.69
CA ASP A 318 9.34 3.77 25.53
C ASP A 318 8.07 4.60 25.22
N GLY A 319 7.18 4.09 24.36
CA GLY A 319 5.93 4.75 23.97
C GLY A 319 6.10 5.86 22.91
N LYS A 320 7.33 6.26 22.58
CA LYS A 320 7.59 7.21 21.48
C LYS A 320 7.46 6.47 20.14
N MET A 321 7.28 7.24 19.07
CA MET A 321 7.27 6.71 17.70
C MET A 321 8.54 7.09 16.94
N LEU A 322 8.97 6.22 16.03
CA LEU A 322 10.00 6.45 15.03
C LEU A 322 9.32 6.61 13.67
N ILE A 323 9.68 7.66 12.92
CA ILE A 323 9.28 7.81 11.52
C ILE A 323 10.44 7.39 10.61
N VAL A 324 10.16 6.48 9.68
CA VAL A 324 11.12 6.00 8.67
C VAL A 324 10.74 6.62 7.34
N VAL A 325 11.56 7.53 6.83
CA VAL A 325 11.30 8.28 5.60
C VAL A 325 12.32 7.92 4.51
N PRO A 326 11.96 8.07 3.22
CA PRO A 326 12.91 7.96 2.13
C PRO A 326 13.86 9.17 2.08
N GLU A 327 14.98 9.04 1.35
CA GLU A 327 16.03 10.06 1.27
C GLU A 327 15.54 11.36 0.62
N GLU A 328 14.55 11.28 -0.26
CA GLU A 328 13.88 12.38 -0.94
C GLU A 328 13.29 13.40 0.06
N CYS A 329 12.78 12.94 1.20
CA CYS A 329 12.32 13.80 2.30
C CYS A 329 13.45 14.72 2.80
N ARG A 330 14.66 14.17 2.98
CA ARG A 330 15.83 14.93 3.44
C ARG A 330 16.29 15.94 2.38
N GLN A 331 16.31 15.53 1.11
CA GLN A 331 16.74 16.38 0.00
C GLN A 331 15.78 17.56 -0.24
N ARG A 332 14.47 17.33 -0.11
CA ARG A 332 13.45 18.39 -0.23
C ARG A 332 13.38 19.28 1.00
N GLY A 333 13.50 18.73 2.21
CA GLY A 333 13.55 19.51 3.44
C GLY A 333 14.68 20.55 3.45
N LYS A 334 15.87 20.21 2.92
CA LYS A 334 16.96 21.17 2.72
C LYS A 334 16.61 22.29 1.75
N ARG A 335 15.91 21.98 0.65
CA ARG A 335 15.47 22.97 -0.35
C ARG A 335 14.41 23.92 0.22
N LEU A 336 13.43 23.40 0.96
CA LEU A 336 12.41 24.19 1.63
C LEU A 336 12.99 25.10 2.72
N ALA A 337 13.98 24.62 3.49
CA ALA A 337 14.68 25.44 4.48
C ALA A 337 15.50 26.58 3.82
N LEU A 338 16.08 26.34 2.64
CA LEU A 338 16.81 27.37 1.88
C LEU A 338 15.86 28.41 1.26
N SER A 339 14.70 28.01 0.74
CA SER A 339 13.71 28.94 0.16
C SER A 339 13.01 29.81 1.20
N GLN A 340 12.77 29.29 2.41
CA GLN A 340 12.28 30.09 3.54
C GLN A 340 13.31 31.10 4.05
N ARG A 341 14.61 30.79 3.94
CA ARG A 341 15.69 31.73 4.27
C ARG A 341 15.87 32.83 3.21
N SER A 342 15.64 32.53 1.93
CA SER A 342 15.73 33.54 0.86
C SER A 342 14.53 34.47 0.78
N ARG A 343 13.35 34.06 1.28
CA ARG A 343 12.15 34.93 1.40
C ARG A 343 12.15 35.83 2.64
N ARG A 344 13.15 35.69 3.53
CA ARG A 344 13.33 36.50 4.74
C ARG A 344 14.51 37.49 4.62
N ARG A 345 14.91 37.84 3.40
CA ARG A 345 15.92 38.87 3.12
C ARG A 345 15.32 39.97 2.26
#